data_AF-A0A952C5D7-F1
#
_entry.id   AF-A0A952C5D7-F1
#
_cell.length_a   1.000
_cell.length_b   1.000
_cell.length_c   1.000
_cell.angle_alpha   90.00
_cell.angle_beta   90.00
_cell.angle_gamma   90.00
#
_symmetry.space_group_name_H-M   'P 1'
#
loop_
_entity.id
_entity.type
_entity.pdbx_description
1 polymer ?
#
loop_
_entity_poly.entity_id
_entity_poly.type
_entity_poly.pdbx_seq_one_letter_code
_entity_poly.pdbx_strand_id
1 'polypeptide(L)' 'EDIDRAKADTGVDLHHITVNAFEHVSFLDFSKSREMVKVGYEKAKAYLVAPAPFVPEAAAAPAPSTLLPGATQYIPPYLR' A
#
# COMPACT_ATOMS: atom_id res chain seq x y z
N GLU A 1 3.15 -13.43 5.18
CA GLU A 1 2.70 -12.18 4.54
C GLU A 1 3.87 -11.20 4.46
N ASP A 2 4.63 -11.23 3.36
CA ASP A 2 5.74 -10.27 3.18
C ASP A 2 5.25 -8.90 2.69
N ILE A 3 4.18 -8.89 1.88
CA ILE A 3 3.56 -7.65 1.40
C ILE A 3 2.94 -6.87 2.56
N ASP A 4 2.24 -7.51 3.50
CA ASP A 4 1.58 -6.78 4.59
C ASP A 4 2.59 -6.22 5.59
N ARG A 5 3.72 -6.92 5.80
CA ARG A 5 4.88 -6.35 6.51
C ARG A 5 5.42 -5.11 5.79
N ALA A 6 5.60 -5.18 4.47
CA ALA A 6 6.12 -4.06 3.67
C ALA A 6 5.17 -2.85 3.64
N LYS A 7 3.84 -3.07 3.63
CA LYS A 7 2.85 -1.98 3.70
C LYS A 7 2.86 -1.23 5.02
N ALA A 8 3.25 -1.88 6.11
CA ALA A 8 3.32 -1.29 7.45
C ALA A 8 4.64 -0.54 7.71
N ASP A 9 5.64 -0.71 6.84
CA ASP A 9 6.93 -0.04 6.97
C ASP A 9 6.82 1.38 6.39
N THR A 10 6.96 2.38 7.26
CA THR A 10 6.90 3.80 6.91
C THR A 10 8.26 4.34 6.41
N GLY A 11 9.32 3.54 6.49
CA GLY A 11 10.66 3.88 6.03
C GLY A 11 10.92 3.54 4.56
N VAL A 12 9.93 3.00 3.84
CA VAL A 12 10.07 2.58 2.45
C VAL A 12 8.97 3.15 1.57
N ASP A 13 9.33 3.57 0.35
CA ASP A 13 8.36 3.85 -0.70
C ASP A 13 7.99 2.54 -1.40
N LEU A 14 6.81 2.02 -1.10
CA LEU A 14 6.34 0.76 -1.67
C LEU A 14 5.72 0.98 -3.05
N HIS A 15 6.24 0.30 -4.06
CA HIS A 15 5.65 0.23 -5.39
C HIS A 15 5.31 -1.22 -5.72
N HIS A 16 4.06 -1.50 -6.09
CA HIS A 16 3.62 -2.85 -6.45
C HIS A 16 3.12 -2.88 -7.89
N ILE A 17 3.74 -3.73 -8.71
CA ILE A 17 3.41 -3.89 -10.14
C ILE A 17 2.92 -5.33 -10.34
N THR A 18 1.64 -5.47 -10.66
CA THR A 18 1.01 -6.78 -10.86
C THR A 18 1.16 -7.24 -12.31
N VAL A 19 1.53 -8.51 -12.52
CA VAL A 19 1.68 -9.14 -13.84
C VAL A 19 0.83 -10.41 -13.93
N ASN A 20 -0.32 -10.30 -14.59
CA ASN A 20 -1.34 -11.37 -14.63
C ASN A 20 -1.35 -12.20 -15.92
N ALA A 21 -0.40 -11.99 -16.83
CA ALA A 21 -0.42 -12.60 -18.15
C ALA A 21 -0.22 -14.14 -18.16
N PHE A 22 0.13 -14.73 -17.01
CA PHE A 22 0.48 -16.15 -16.88
C PHE A 22 -0.18 -16.81 -15.65
N GLU A 23 -1.32 -16.30 -15.19
CA GLU A 23 -2.03 -16.84 -14.00
C GLU A 23 -2.36 -18.34 -14.11
N HIS A 24 -2.49 -18.88 -15.33
CA HIS A 24 -2.78 -20.29 -15.58
C HIS A 24 -1.52 -21.16 -15.78
N VAL A 25 -0.33 -20.56 -15.78
CA VAL A 25 0.93 -21.28 -15.92
C VAL A 25 1.41 -21.72 -14.53
N SER A 26 1.77 -22.99 -14.42
CA SER A 26 2.34 -23.51 -13.17
C SER A 26 3.60 -22.75 -12.78
N PHE A 27 3.80 -22.50 -11.49
CA PHE A 27 5.04 -21.89 -10.98
C PHE A 27 6.29 -22.72 -11.32
N LEU A 28 6.14 -24.03 -11.52
CA LEU A 28 7.24 -24.94 -11.89
C LEU A 28 7.41 -25.10 -13.41
N ASP A 29 6.57 -24.44 -14.21
CA ASP A 29 6.65 -24.48 -15.67
C ASP A 29 7.52 -23.33 -16.20
N PHE A 30 8.75 -23.67 -16.58
CA PHE A 30 9.72 -22.72 -17.12
C PHE A 30 9.65 -22.57 -18.66
N SER A 31 8.72 -23.26 -19.34
CA SER A 31 8.64 -23.26 -20.81
C SER A 31 8.42 -21.87 -21.40
N LYS A 32 7.81 -20.95 -20.64
CA LYS A 32 7.50 -19.57 -21.05
C LYS A 32 8.39 -18.51 -20.41
N SER A 33 9.51 -18.89 -19.80
CA SER A 33 10.36 -17.97 -19.02
C SER A 33 10.77 -16.71 -19.80
N ARG A 34 11.10 -16.84 -21.09
CA ARG A 34 11.46 -15.68 -21.94
C ARG A 34 10.30 -14.70 -22.11
N GLU A 35 9.09 -15.21 -22.27
CA GLU A 35 7.87 -14.41 -22.44
C GLU A 35 7.49 -13.73 -21.12
N MET A 36 7.62 -14.44 -20.00
CA MET A 36 7.38 -13.90 -18.66
C MET A 36 8.30 -12.72 -18.35
N VAL A 37 9.61 -12.85 -18.66
CA VAL A 37 10.59 -11.77 -18.49
C VAL A 37 10.24 -10.58 -19.39
N LYS A 38 9.89 -10.82 -20.66
CA LYS A 38 9.52 -9.75 -21.60
C LYS A 38 8.30 -8.97 -21.11
N VAL A 39 7.23 -9.67 -20.70
CA VAL A 39 6.01 -9.02 -20.19
C VAL A 39 6.30 -8.24 -18.91
N GLY A 40 7.09 -8.80 -18.00
CA GLY A 40 7.52 -8.09 -16.79
C GLY A 40 8.27 -6.79 -17.10
N TYR A 41 9.21 -6.85 -18.05
CA TYR A 41 9.94 -5.67 -18.52
C TYR A 41 9.01 -4.61 -19.14
N GLU A 42 8.10 -5.00 -20.02
CA GLU A 42 7.15 -4.09 -20.66
C GLU A 42 6.22 -3.43 -19.63
N LYS A 43 5.72 -4.19 -18.65
CA LYS A 43 4.89 -3.68 -17.56
C LYS A 43 5.65 -2.69 -16.68
N ALA A 44 6.88 -3.01 -16.29
CA ALA A 44 7.70 -2.09 -15.51
C ALA A 44 8.02 -0.81 -16.29
N LYS A 45 8.35 -0.92 -17.58
CA LYS A 45 8.61 0.23 -18.45
C LYS A 45 7.38 1.14 -18.58
N ALA A 46 6.18 0.56 -18.72
CA ALA A 46 4.94 1.31 -18.77
C ALA A 46 4.65 2.03 -17.43
N TYR A 47 4.92 1.36 -16.30
CA TYR A 47 4.77 1.95 -14.97
C TYR A 47 5.64 3.20 -14.77
N LEU A 48 6.87 3.19 -15.27
CA LEU A 48 7.79 4.33 -15.16
C LEU A 48 7.31 5.61 -15.86
N VAL A 49 6.33 5.52 -16.78
CA VAL A 49 5.72 6.70 -17.42
C VAL A 49 4.86 7.49 -16.44
N ALA A 50 4.17 6.80 -15.53
CA ALA A 50 3.31 7.41 -14.51
C ALA A 50 3.31 6.54 -13.23
N PRO A 51 4.34 6.68 -12.37
CA PRO A 51 4.45 5.89 -11.15
C PRO A 51 3.30 6.18 -10.18
N ALA A 52 2.71 5.12 -9.63
CA ALA A 52 1.69 5.18 -8.59
C ALA A 52 2.19 4.42 -7.35
N PRO A 53 2.94 5.08 -6.44
CA PRO A 53 3.37 4.47 -5.19
C PRO A 53 2.16 4.09 -4.33
N PHE A 54 2.32 3.06 -3.50
CA PHE A 54 1.37 2.75 -2.44
C PHE A 54 1.41 3.87 -1.40
N VAL A 55 0.25 4.48 -1.15
CA VAL A 55 0.07 5.44 -0.06
C VAL A 55 -0.67 4.72 1.05
N PRO A 56 -0.04 4.49 2.22
CA PRO A 56 -0.74 3.97 3.37
C PRO A 56 -1.93 4.88 3.68
N GLU A 57 -3.10 4.29 3.94
CA GLU A 57 -4.24 5.06 4.43
C GLU A 57 -3.81 5.76 5.72
N ALA A 58 -3.76 7.09 5.71
CA ALA A 58 -3.44 7.86 6.90
C ALA A 58 -4.45 7.46 7.97
N ALA A 59 -3.97 6.95 9.11
CA ALA A 59 -4.83 6.61 10.23
C ALA A 59 -5.74 7.80 10.50
N ALA A 60 -7.04 7.63 10.30
CA ALA A 60 -8.01 8.65 10.58
C ALA A 60 -7.78 9.11 12.02
N ALA A 61 -7.51 10.41 12.21
CA ALA A 61 -7.45 10.97 13.55
C ALA A 61 -8.73 10.52 14.27
N PRO A 62 -8.65 9.93 15.48
CA PRO A 62 -9.83 9.51 16.18
C PRO A 62 -10.76 10.72 16.25
N ALA A 63 -11.99 10.55 15.76
CA ALA A 63 -13.00 11.60 15.87
C ALA A 63 -13.00 12.09 17.32
N PRO A 64 -13.02 13.42 17.57
CA PRO A 64 -13.04 13.95 18.93
C PRO A 64 -14.15 13.23 19.68
N SER A 65 -13.73 12.52 20.72
CA SER A 65 -14.54 11.49 21.36
C SER A 65 -15.90 12.05 21.70
N THR A 66 -16.96 11.33 21.33
CA THR A 66 -18.13 11.25 22.19
C THR A 66 -17.61 11.05 23.61
N LEU A 67 -17.76 12.07 24.45
CA LEU A 67 -17.26 12.11 25.82
C LEU A 67 -17.38 10.73 26.45
N LEU A 68 -16.25 10.10 26.78
CA LEU A 68 -16.26 8.86 27.55
C LEU A 68 -17.08 9.10 28.83
N PRO A 69 -17.92 8.14 29.29
CA PRO A 69 -18.71 8.33 30.50
C PRO A 69 -17.81 8.75 31.68
N GLY A 70 -18.02 9.97 32.19
CA GLY A 70 -17.21 10.56 33.27
C GLY A 70 -16.10 11.53 32.84
N ALA A 71 -15.85 11.73 31.55
CA ALA A 71 -14.91 12.74 31.08
C ALA A 71 -15.50 14.15 31.14
N THR A 72 -14.77 15.11 31.71
CA THR A 72 -15.13 16.54 31.70
C THR A 72 -14.26 17.26 30.68
N GLN A 73 -14.88 18.01 29.78
CA GLN A 73 -14.14 18.85 28.82
C GLN A 73 -13.33 19.91 29.58
N TYR A 74 -12.01 19.93 29.35
CA TYR A 74 -11.17 21.01 29.86
C TYR A 74 -11.37 22.25 28.97
N ILE A 75 -11.85 23.34 29.57
CA ILE A 75 -11.91 24.66 28.93
C ILE A 75 -10.73 25.48 29.47
N PRO A 76 -9.73 25.81 28.64
CA PRO A 76 -8.59 26.61 29.05
C PRO A 76 -9.01 28.00 29.57
N PRO A 77 -8.33 28.54 30.59
CA PRO A 77 -8.72 29.79 31.27
C PRO A 77 -8.65 31.05 30.40
N TYR A 78 -7.99 31.00 29.24
CA TYR A 78 -7.92 32.10 28.27
C TYR A 78 -9.10 32.17 27.29
N LEU A 79 -10.07 31.24 27.39
CA LEU A 79 -11.31 31.23 26.61
C LEU A 79 -12.53 31.77 27.41
N ARG A 80 -12.29 32.44 28.55
CA ARG A 80 -13.32 33.17 29.32
C ARG A 80 -13.24 34.67 29.05
#